data_AF-A0A976S2T5-F1
#
_entry.id   AF-A0A976S2T5-F1
#
_cell.length_a   1.000
_cell.length_b   1.000
_cell.length_c   1.000
_cell.angle_alpha   90.00
_cell.angle_beta   90.00
_cell.angle_gamma   90.00
#
_symmetry.space_group_name_H-M   'P 1'
#
loop_
_entity.id
_entity.type
_entity.pdbx_description
1 polymer ?
#
loop_
_entity_poly.entity_id
_entity_poly.type
_entity_poly.pdbx_seq_one_letter_code
_entity_poly.pdbx_strand_id
1 'polypeptide(L)'
;MLFLTIAALFFVFVTPVLSCVISLALMLKFKDVKYKYISGLIFATGLGMVLSNFYPAGDLDMTRYFMFMNTLTSMPVAQALGEILQNSDPLSYLMMYTVSSLLGNHYILIFVSLICYAVYFYIVLNISKQNNSSPQKTNLALLIFILCFQIVTTITGIRYGIAVALFALGLYMENRGKKKLAWLAYVVACLTHASALILIAIRLLSLIIRKRATLPSVAILYMTPVLLVPFIFGVLGHLNLPGIEDTILKLGFYVGASESSTSYFFWFNLAFSIIALVILIIYKLKSKNGSLLVDVNIAVLLAGIGCLVYPVIGGRLLTAGRYLFLLNIPLILALFYSGAGKYSLRSIPLWRSFGVVALIFIVTGSIFFQIYSLAGLDIDWANAILNSFELDQSKIITLEGLKP
;
A
#
# COMPACT_ATOMS: atom_id res chain seq x y z
N MET A 1 16.91 22.31 14.38
CA MET A 1 16.49 21.07 13.70
C MET A 1 15.72 20.17 14.65
N LEU A 2 16.36 19.71 15.74
CA LEU A 2 15.71 18.94 16.81
C LEU A 2 14.41 19.58 17.30
N PHE A 3 14.41 20.89 17.56
CA PHE A 3 13.22 21.65 17.97
C PHE A 3 12.04 21.51 16.99
N LEU A 4 12.26 21.58 15.68
CA LEU A 4 11.18 21.44 14.68
C LEU A 4 10.68 20.00 14.57
N THR A 5 11.56 19.01 14.76
CA THR A 5 11.17 17.59 14.81
C THR A 5 10.35 17.29 16.07
N ILE A 6 10.75 17.84 17.22
CA ILE A 6 9.99 17.75 18.48
C ILE A 6 8.64 18.47 18.32
N ALA A 7 8.62 19.65 17.72
CA ALA A 7 7.38 20.38 17.44
C ALA A 7 6.45 19.57 16.52
N ALA A 8 6.97 18.99 15.43
CA ALA A 8 6.17 18.14 14.55
C ALA A 8 5.57 16.93 15.31
N LEU A 9 6.37 16.30 16.18
CA LEU A 9 5.91 15.20 17.03
C LEU A 9 4.84 15.64 18.05
N PHE A 10 5.04 16.80 18.69
CA PHE A 10 4.04 17.40 19.58
C PHE A 10 2.72 17.65 18.86
N PHE A 11 2.78 18.23 17.66
CA PHE A 11 1.59 18.48 16.85
C PHE A 11 0.89 17.22 16.36
N VAL A 12 1.52 16.03 16.39
CA VAL A 12 0.80 14.76 16.09
C VAL A 12 -0.39 14.60 17.02
N PHE A 13 -0.26 15.00 18.29
CA PHE A 13 -1.29 14.82 19.30
C PHE A 13 -2.25 16.01 19.41
N VAL A 14 -1.80 17.22 19.05
CA VAL A 14 -2.63 18.44 19.17
C VAL A 14 -3.40 18.72 17.88
N THR A 15 -2.73 18.65 16.72
CA THR A 15 -3.28 18.98 15.41
C THR A 15 -2.65 18.09 14.34
N PRO A 16 -3.13 16.83 14.18
CA PRO A 16 -2.52 15.85 13.27
C PRO A 16 -2.30 16.36 11.84
N VAL A 17 -3.24 17.15 11.30
CA VAL A 17 -3.15 17.76 9.97
C VAL A 17 -1.95 18.71 9.87
N LEU A 18 -1.76 19.59 10.86
CA LEU A 18 -0.63 20.50 10.90
C LEU A 18 0.69 19.72 11.03
N SER A 19 0.71 18.64 11.82
CA SER A 19 1.86 17.74 11.90
C SER A 19 2.23 17.15 10.54
N CYS A 20 1.25 16.73 9.74
CA CYS A 20 1.49 16.27 8.36
C CYS A 20 2.13 17.35 7.50
N VAL A 21 1.60 18.58 7.53
CA VAL A 21 2.14 19.70 6.74
C VAL A 21 3.58 20.04 7.16
N ILE A 22 3.84 20.17 8.46
CA ILE A 22 5.18 20.46 8.99
C ILE A 22 6.15 19.33 8.63
N SER A 23 5.75 18.08 8.85
CA SER A 23 6.57 16.91 8.59
C SER A 23 6.92 16.76 7.10
N LEU A 24 5.96 17.05 6.21
CA LEU A 24 6.21 17.10 4.77
C LEU A 24 7.22 18.19 4.42
N ALA A 25 7.05 19.41 4.93
CA ALA A 25 7.98 20.51 4.70
C ALA A 25 9.40 20.18 5.19
N LEU A 26 9.52 19.57 6.38
CA LEU A 26 10.80 19.11 6.93
C LEU A 26 11.43 18.02 6.06
N MET A 27 10.64 17.03 5.64
CA MET A 27 11.10 15.95 4.77
C MET A 27 11.66 16.48 3.44
N LEU A 28 11.04 17.50 2.85
CA LEU A 28 11.52 18.12 1.62
C LEU A 28 12.76 19.00 1.84
N LYS A 29 12.85 19.68 2.99
CA LYS A 29 13.97 20.56 3.33
C LYS A 29 15.26 19.80 3.67
N PHE A 30 15.16 18.66 4.36
CA PHE A 30 16.36 17.94 4.80
C PHE A 30 17.17 17.38 3.63
N LYS A 31 18.50 17.44 3.74
CA LYS A 31 19.41 16.79 2.77
C LYS A 31 19.74 15.36 3.19
N ASP A 32 19.89 15.12 4.49
CA ASP A 32 20.21 13.80 5.04
C ASP A 32 18.99 12.88 4.99
N VAL A 33 19.20 11.68 4.42
CA VAL A 33 18.21 10.61 4.30
C VAL A 33 17.65 10.20 5.67
N LYS A 34 18.46 10.18 6.72
CA LYS A 34 18.01 9.81 8.08
C LYS A 34 16.90 10.74 8.55
N TYR A 35 17.10 12.05 8.42
CA TYR A 35 16.10 13.03 8.87
C TYR A 35 14.89 13.09 7.96
N LYS A 36 15.05 12.86 6.64
CA LYS A 36 13.91 12.66 5.73
C LYS A 36 13.04 11.50 6.19
N TYR A 37 13.67 10.38 6.55
CA TYR A 37 12.97 9.19 7.01
C TYR A 37 12.22 9.44 8.31
N ILE A 38 12.86 10.05 9.30
CA ILE A 38 12.22 10.42 10.57
C ILE A 38 11.02 11.34 10.33
N SER A 39 11.18 12.40 9.51
CA SER A 39 10.05 13.26 9.14
C SER A 39 8.94 12.50 8.42
N GLY A 40 9.29 11.53 7.58
CA GLY A 40 8.32 10.63 6.93
C GLY A 40 7.55 9.77 7.94
N LEU A 41 8.19 9.28 9.01
CA LEU A 41 7.52 8.52 10.07
C LEU A 41 6.56 9.40 10.88
N ILE A 42 6.95 10.64 11.19
CA ILE A 42 6.06 11.60 11.87
C ILE A 42 4.87 11.94 10.96
N PHE A 43 5.11 12.17 9.66
CA PHE A 43 4.05 12.34 8.67
C PHE A 43 3.09 11.14 8.66
N ALA A 44 3.61 9.92 8.62
CA ALA A 44 2.80 8.70 8.60
C ALA A 44 1.95 8.55 9.87
N THR A 45 2.51 8.89 11.03
CA THR A 45 1.81 8.85 12.32
C THR A 45 0.71 9.91 12.37
N GLY A 46 1.02 11.16 11.99
CA GLY A 46 0.03 12.24 11.90
C GLY A 46 -1.09 11.91 10.92
N LEU A 47 -0.78 11.34 9.75
CA LEU A 47 -1.78 10.91 8.79
C LEU A 47 -2.63 9.76 9.34
N GLY A 48 -2.01 8.82 10.04
CA GLY A 48 -2.72 7.76 10.75
C GLY A 48 -3.70 8.28 11.81
N MET A 49 -3.31 9.31 12.55
CA MET A 49 -4.16 10.00 13.54
C MET A 49 -5.29 10.80 12.87
N VAL A 50 -5.05 11.40 11.70
CA VAL A 50 -6.14 11.97 10.89
C VAL A 50 -7.14 10.88 10.53
N LEU A 51 -6.65 9.75 10.05
CA LEU A 51 -7.47 8.65 9.56
C LEU A 51 -8.16 7.87 10.68
N SER A 52 -7.67 7.86 11.92
CA SER A 52 -8.36 7.20 13.04
C SER A 52 -9.72 7.82 13.36
N ASN A 53 -9.96 9.07 12.95
CA ASN A 53 -11.27 9.71 13.05
C ASN A 53 -12.26 9.24 11.97
N PHE A 54 -11.83 8.39 11.04
CA PHE A 54 -12.69 7.83 10.02
C PHE A 54 -13.57 6.71 10.60
N TYR A 55 -14.88 6.85 10.43
CA TYR A 55 -15.85 5.83 10.81
C TYR A 55 -16.19 4.98 9.57
N PRO A 56 -16.02 3.64 9.62
CA PRO A 56 -16.25 2.82 8.44
C PRO A 56 -17.75 2.74 8.11
N ALA A 57 -18.09 2.96 6.83
CA ALA A 57 -19.44 2.69 6.32
C ALA A 57 -19.77 1.19 6.39
N GLY A 58 -21.05 0.84 6.58
CA GLY A 58 -21.48 -0.49 7.01
C GLY A 58 -21.08 -1.68 6.13
N ASP A 59 -20.77 -1.45 4.85
CA ASP A 59 -20.41 -2.47 3.86
C ASP A 59 -18.90 -2.63 3.64
N LEU A 60 -18.06 -1.79 4.24
CA LEU A 60 -16.62 -1.84 4.08
C LEU A 60 -15.98 -2.99 4.87
N ASP A 61 -14.90 -3.56 4.32
CA ASP A 61 -14.02 -4.53 4.98
C ASP A 61 -13.63 -4.12 6.41
N MET A 62 -13.40 -2.82 6.61
CA MET A 62 -13.04 -2.26 7.90
C MET A 62 -14.14 -2.41 8.97
N THR A 63 -15.42 -2.29 8.60
CA THR A 63 -16.53 -2.55 9.53
C THR A 63 -16.49 -3.99 10.02
N ARG A 64 -16.24 -4.94 9.12
CA ARG A 64 -16.06 -6.36 9.48
C ARG A 64 -14.88 -6.56 10.42
N TYR A 65 -13.76 -5.88 10.18
CA TYR A 65 -12.61 -5.94 11.08
C TYR A 65 -12.90 -5.34 12.46
N PHE A 66 -13.65 -4.24 12.53
CA PHE A 66 -14.00 -3.60 13.80
C PHE A 66 -14.95 -4.48 14.63
N MET A 67 -15.95 -5.09 13.99
CA MET A 67 -16.82 -6.09 14.65
C MET A 67 -16.03 -7.29 15.17
N PHE A 68 -15.09 -7.79 14.37
CA PHE A 68 -14.24 -8.90 14.77
C PHE A 68 -13.30 -8.52 15.94
N MET A 69 -12.71 -7.32 15.92
CA MET A 69 -11.90 -6.82 17.04
C MET A 69 -12.71 -6.70 18.32
N ASN A 70 -13.92 -6.12 18.26
CA ASN A 70 -14.82 -6.03 19.42
C ASN A 70 -15.12 -7.41 20.02
N THR A 71 -15.31 -8.40 19.15
CA THR A 71 -15.55 -9.80 19.53
C THR A 71 -14.32 -10.41 20.20
N LEU A 72 -13.12 -10.21 19.65
CA LEU A 72 -11.89 -10.72 20.27
C LEU A 72 -11.59 -10.07 21.61
N THR A 73 -11.83 -8.77 21.75
CA THR A 73 -11.55 -8.03 23.00
C THR A 73 -12.49 -8.36 24.15
N SER A 74 -13.67 -8.94 23.87
CA SER A 74 -14.60 -9.38 24.91
C SER A 74 -14.31 -10.81 25.42
N MET A 75 -13.39 -11.53 24.77
CA MET A 75 -13.00 -12.89 25.15
C MET A 75 -11.79 -12.90 26.11
N PRO A 76 -11.64 -13.96 26.94
CA PRO A 76 -10.38 -14.23 27.62
C PRO A 76 -9.23 -14.39 26.63
N VAL A 77 -8.03 -13.90 26.99
CA VAL A 77 -6.84 -13.86 26.12
C VAL A 77 -6.55 -15.20 25.45
N ALA A 78 -6.63 -16.32 26.19
CA ALA A 78 -6.35 -17.64 25.65
C ALA A 78 -7.34 -18.05 24.53
N GLN A 79 -8.62 -17.71 24.69
CA GLN A 79 -9.65 -17.97 23.69
C GLN A 79 -9.44 -17.07 22.46
N ALA A 80 -9.20 -15.78 22.68
CA ALA A 80 -8.90 -14.83 21.60
C ALA A 80 -7.69 -15.28 20.76
N LEU A 81 -6.61 -15.74 21.41
CA LEU A 81 -5.44 -16.28 20.72
C LEU A 81 -5.76 -17.57 19.94
N GLY A 82 -6.63 -18.43 20.46
CA GLY A 82 -7.12 -19.61 19.74
C GLY A 82 -7.81 -19.23 18.43
N GLU A 83 -8.75 -18.28 18.49
CA GLU A 83 -9.50 -17.77 17.32
C GLU A 83 -8.58 -17.08 16.29
N ILE A 84 -7.59 -16.32 16.76
CA ILE A 84 -6.61 -15.64 15.90
C ILE A 84 -5.74 -16.66 15.15
N LEU A 85 -5.26 -17.69 15.83
CA LEU A 85 -4.34 -18.68 15.23
C LEU A 85 -5.04 -19.63 14.26
N GLN A 86 -6.37 -19.80 14.36
CA GLN A 86 -7.17 -20.59 13.41
C GLN A 86 -7.55 -19.80 12.15
N ASN A 87 -7.38 -18.48 12.15
CA ASN A 87 -7.65 -17.65 10.98
C ASN A 87 -6.57 -17.77 9.90
N SER A 88 -6.93 -17.46 8.65
CA SER A 88 -5.98 -17.52 7.51
C SER A 88 -4.88 -16.45 7.56
N ASP A 89 -5.12 -15.36 8.30
CA ASP A 89 -4.27 -14.17 8.35
C ASP A 89 -3.87 -13.82 9.80
N PRO A 90 -3.26 -14.77 10.54
CA PRO A 90 -3.14 -14.71 11.99
C PRO A 90 -2.33 -13.51 12.48
N LEU A 91 -1.31 -13.08 11.74
CA LEU A 91 -0.46 -11.97 12.17
C LEU A 91 -1.21 -10.63 12.12
N SER A 92 -2.06 -10.44 11.11
CA SER A 92 -2.86 -9.22 11.00
C SER A 92 -3.90 -9.11 12.10
N TYR A 93 -4.54 -10.23 12.46
CA TYR A 93 -5.51 -10.29 13.55
C TYR A 93 -4.84 -10.15 14.91
N LEU A 94 -3.64 -10.71 15.09
CA LEU A 94 -2.85 -10.48 16.30
C LEU A 94 -2.51 -8.99 16.49
N MET A 95 -2.11 -8.31 15.42
CA MET A 95 -1.85 -6.87 15.45
C MET A 95 -3.13 -6.09 15.79
N MET A 96 -4.23 -6.39 15.11
CA MET A 96 -5.55 -5.77 15.35
C MET A 96 -6.01 -5.95 16.80
N TYR A 97 -5.93 -7.17 17.32
CA TYR A 97 -6.25 -7.50 18.71
C TYR A 97 -5.40 -6.69 19.69
N THR A 98 -4.07 -6.70 19.49
CA THR A 98 -3.13 -5.99 20.38
C THR A 98 -3.43 -4.50 20.44
N VAL A 99 -3.66 -3.86 19.28
CA VAL A 99 -3.99 -2.43 19.23
C VAL A 99 -5.35 -2.15 19.85
N SER A 100 -6.35 -2.96 19.50
CA SER A 100 -7.71 -2.83 20.02
C SER A 100 -7.75 -2.96 21.55
N SER A 101 -7.09 -3.95 22.13
CA SER A 101 -7.05 -4.16 23.59
C SER A 101 -6.33 -3.06 24.35
N LEU A 102 -5.36 -2.36 23.74
CA LEU A 102 -4.55 -1.34 24.43
C LEU A 102 -5.06 0.08 24.23
N LEU A 103 -5.55 0.39 23.03
CA LEU A 103 -5.83 1.76 22.59
C LEU A 103 -7.26 1.92 22.04
N GLY A 104 -7.90 0.82 21.62
CA GLY A 104 -9.18 0.82 20.93
C GLY A 104 -9.06 0.64 19.41
N ASN A 105 -10.15 0.20 18.78
CA ASN A 105 -10.18 -0.21 17.36
C ASN A 105 -9.65 0.84 16.39
N HIS A 106 -10.06 2.10 16.57
CA HIS A 106 -9.77 3.19 15.65
C HIS A 106 -8.27 3.47 15.49
N TYR A 107 -7.47 3.17 16.52
CA TYR A 107 -6.04 3.41 16.52
C TYR A 107 -5.27 2.46 15.59
N ILE A 108 -5.88 1.40 15.08
CA ILE A 108 -5.25 0.50 14.10
C ILE A 108 -4.75 1.26 12.88
N LEU A 109 -5.48 2.30 12.46
CA LEU A 109 -5.15 3.10 11.27
C LEU A 109 -3.83 3.84 11.38
N ILE A 110 -3.39 4.16 12.60
CA ILE A 110 -2.07 4.71 12.87
C ILE A 110 -0.98 3.71 12.52
N PHE A 111 -1.12 2.47 12.99
CA PHE A 111 -0.15 1.41 12.74
C PHE A 111 -0.10 1.02 11.27
N VAL A 112 -1.25 0.95 10.60
CA VAL A 112 -1.31 0.67 9.15
C VAL A 112 -0.58 1.74 8.36
N SER A 113 -0.89 3.01 8.61
CA SER A 113 -0.21 4.15 7.97
C SER A 113 1.29 4.11 8.26
N LEU A 114 1.66 3.95 9.52
CA LEU A 114 3.06 3.91 9.96
C LEU A 114 3.83 2.77 9.27
N ILE A 115 3.33 1.54 9.28
CA ILE A 115 4.01 0.39 8.67
C ILE A 115 4.18 0.61 7.16
N CYS A 116 3.10 0.96 6.46
CA CYS A 116 3.14 1.15 5.01
C CYS A 116 4.13 2.26 4.62
N TYR A 117 3.99 3.46 5.17
CA TYR A 117 4.89 4.57 4.85
C TYR A 117 6.32 4.33 5.34
N ALA A 118 6.52 3.70 6.50
CA ALA A 118 7.86 3.34 6.99
C ALA A 118 8.60 2.44 6.00
N VAL A 119 7.91 1.44 5.43
CA VAL A 119 8.49 0.56 4.43
C VAL A 119 8.75 1.31 3.13
N TYR A 120 7.75 2.00 2.60
CA TYR A 120 7.87 2.62 1.28
C TYR A 120 8.85 3.79 1.26
N PHE A 121 8.84 4.67 2.27
CA PHE A 121 9.84 5.74 2.38
C PHE A 121 11.25 5.18 2.55
N TYR A 122 11.42 4.12 3.34
CA TYR A 122 12.71 3.45 3.46
C TYR A 122 13.23 2.98 2.09
N ILE A 123 12.39 2.34 1.28
CA ILE A 123 12.76 1.86 -0.06
C ILE A 123 13.10 3.04 -0.98
N VAL A 124 12.20 4.02 -1.11
CA VAL A 124 12.36 5.18 -2.01
C VAL A 124 13.64 5.97 -1.69
N LEU A 125 13.86 6.25 -0.41
CA LEU A 125 15.04 7.00 0.05
C LEU A 125 16.34 6.23 -0.20
N ASN A 126 16.36 4.92 0.09
CA ASN A 126 17.57 4.13 -0.15
C ASN A 126 17.86 3.93 -1.64
N ILE A 127 16.84 3.71 -2.49
CA ILE A 127 17.05 3.64 -3.94
C ILE A 127 17.61 4.97 -4.45
N SER A 128 17.06 6.10 -3.99
CA SER A 128 17.56 7.43 -4.34
C SER A 128 19.02 7.62 -3.93
N LYS A 129 19.38 7.22 -2.71
CA LYS A 129 20.77 7.26 -2.22
C LYS A 129 21.71 6.40 -3.06
N GLN A 130 21.31 5.18 -3.39
CA GLN A 130 22.14 4.22 -4.14
C GLN A 130 22.41 4.67 -5.57
N ASN A 131 21.49 5.41 -6.17
CA ASN A 131 21.65 5.96 -7.52
C ASN A 131 22.29 7.35 -7.53
N ASN A 132 22.80 7.84 -6.39
CA ASN A 132 23.33 9.19 -6.23
C ASN A 132 22.35 10.26 -6.78
N SER A 133 21.05 10.04 -6.57
CA SER A 133 20.01 10.98 -7.01
C SER A 133 20.20 12.32 -6.30
N SER A 134 20.03 13.41 -7.04
CA SER A 134 20.06 14.74 -6.42
C SER A 134 18.93 14.89 -5.38
N PRO A 135 19.08 15.79 -4.39
CA PRO A 135 18.04 16.05 -3.40
C PRO A 135 16.69 16.42 -4.05
N GLN A 136 16.71 17.19 -5.15
CA GLN A 136 15.49 17.57 -5.88
C GLN A 136 14.78 16.37 -6.50
N LYS A 137 15.53 15.44 -7.11
CA LYS A 137 14.94 14.20 -7.67
C LYS A 137 14.36 13.30 -6.58
N THR A 138 15.05 13.22 -5.44
CA THR A 138 14.58 12.47 -4.27
C THR A 138 13.29 13.08 -3.71
N ASN A 139 13.24 14.41 -3.58
CA ASN A 139 12.04 15.13 -3.13
C ASN A 139 10.87 14.93 -4.09
N LEU A 140 11.12 15.03 -5.39
CA LEU A 140 10.09 14.79 -6.41
C LEU A 140 9.55 13.35 -6.33
N ALA A 141 10.42 12.36 -6.14
CA ALA A 141 9.99 10.97 -5.95
C ALA A 141 9.11 10.79 -4.71
N LEU A 142 9.46 11.42 -3.58
CA LEU A 142 8.65 11.37 -2.36
C LEU A 142 7.30 12.07 -2.53
N LEU A 143 7.26 13.21 -3.22
CA LEU A 143 6.02 13.91 -3.53
C LEU A 143 5.11 13.08 -4.43
N ILE A 144 5.64 12.54 -5.52
CA ILE A 144 4.89 11.63 -6.41
C ILE A 144 4.38 10.43 -5.62
N PHE A 145 5.20 9.86 -4.73
CA PHE A 145 4.77 8.77 -3.87
C PHE A 145 3.57 9.17 -3.00
N ILE A 146 3.66 10.26 -2.24
CA ILE A 146 2.57 10.70 -1.35
C ILE A 146 1.30 11.02 -2.14
N LEU A 147 1.41 11.72 -3.26
CA LEU A 147 0.27 12.16 -4.07
C LEU A 147 -0.40 11.02 -4.85
N CYS A 148 0.30 9.92 -5.08
CA CYS A 148 -0.22 8.77 -5.83
C CYS A 148 -0.53 7.55 -4.96
N PHE A 149 -0.01 7.49 -3.74
CA PHE A 149 -0.28 6.37 -2.83
C PHE A 149 -1.73 6.42 -2.37
N GLN A 150 -2.52 5.42 -2.76
CA GLN A 150 -3.92 5.32 -2.40
C GLN A 150 -4.09 4.86 -0.95
N ILE A 151 -3.93 5.81 -0.03
CA ILE A 151 -4.05 5.55 1.40
C ILE A 151 -5.45 5.07 1.78
N VAL A 152 -6.52 5.61 1.15
CA VAL A 152 -7.91 5.18 1.39
C VAL A 152 -8.08 3.69 1.11
N THR A 153 -7.61 3.20 -0.03
CA THR A 153 -7.64 1.76 -0.37
C THR A 153 -6.80 0.91 0.60
N THR A 154 -5.70 1.48 1.12
CA THR A 154 -4.84 0.80 2.10
C THR A 154 -5.55 0.66 3.46
N ILE A 155 -6.27 1.69 3.91
CA ILE A 155 -6.97 1.67 5.20
C ILE A 155 -8.30 0.92 5.15
N THR A 156 -8.99 0.88 4.02
CA THR A 156 -10.18 0.03 3.89
C THR A 156 -9.79 -1.44 3.73
N GLY A 157 -8.66 -1.71 3.10
CA GLY A 157 -8.06 -3.04 2.95
C GLY A 157 -6.81 -3.25 3.82
N ILE A 158 -6.90 -2.99 5.13
CA ILE A 158 -5.76 -2.96 6.08
C ILE A 158 -4.77 -4.12 5.88
N ARG A 159 -5.29 -5.36 5.92
CA ARG A 159 -4.47 -6.58 5.82
C ARG A 159 -3.72 -6.65 4.49
N TYR A 160 -4.43 -6.37 3.40
CA TYR A 160 -3.88 -6.36 2.05
C TYR A 160 -2.80 -5.29 1.89
N GLY A 161 -3.04 -4.06 2.34
CA GLY A 161 -2.10 -2.96 2.25
C GLY A 161 -0.76 -3.24 2.93
N ILE A 162 -0.81 -3.76 4.17
CA ILE A 162 0.39 -4.16 4.93
C ILE A 162 1.11 -5.31 4.22
N ALA A 163 0.39 -6.32 3.76
CA ALA A 163 0.98 -7.46 3.08
C ALA A 163 1.73 -7.06 1.80
N VAL A 164 1.18 -6.12 1.00
CA VAL A 164 1.88 -5.58 -0.18
C VAL A 164 3.13 -4.79 0.21
N ALA A 165 3.07 -3.99 1.28
CA ALA A 165 4.24 -3.27 1.78
C ALA A 165 5.36 -4.24 2.19
N LEU A 166 5.04 -5.26 2.97
CA LEU A 166 6.00 -6.30 3.39
C LEU A 166 6.54 -7.10 2.20
N PHE A 167 5.71 -7.42 1.22
CA PHE A 167 6.17 -8.03 -0.04
C PHE A 167 7.16 -7.13 -0.78
N ALA A 168 6.87 -5.84 -0.89
CA ALA A 168 7.78 -4.87 -1.50
C ALA A 168 9.10 -4.74 -0.73
N LEU A 169 9.06 -4.80 0.61
CA LEU A 169 10.26 -4.86 1.45
C LEU A 169 11.08 -6.12 1.15
N GLY A 170 10.43 -7.28 1.02
CA GLY A 170 11.08 -8.53 0.65
C GLY A 170 11.79 -8.44 -0.71
N LEU A 171 11.10 -7.93 -1.73
CA LEU A 171 11.69 -7.67 -3.06
C LEU A 171 12.91 -6.75 -2.99
N TYR A 172 12.79 -5.67 -2.22
CA TYR A 172 13.88 -4.73 -2.04
C TYR A 172 15.09 -5.39 -1.36
N MET A 173 14.88 -6.13 -0.27
CA MET A 173 15.95 -6.83 0.45
C MET A 173 16.63 -7.89 -0.41
N GLU A 174 15.87 -8.61 -1.22
CA GLU A 174 16.41 -9.59 -2.16
C GLU A 174 17.30 -8.93 -3.22
N ASN A 175 16.83 -7.80 -3.80
CA ASN A 175 17.61 -7.01 -4.74
C ASN A 175 18.91 -6.45 -4.11
N ARG A 176 18.95 -6.33 -2.78
CA ARG A 176 20.15 -5.95 -2.00
C ARG A 176 21.00 -7.15 -1.56
N GLY A 177 20.70 -8.36 -2.02
CA GLY A 177 21.41 -9.60 -1.67
C GLY A 177 21.10 -10.14 -0.27
N LYS A 178 20.17 -9.52 0.48
CA LYS A 178 19.81 -9.91 1.85
C LYS A 178 18.74 -11.01 1.86
N LYS A 179 19.05 -12.17 1.28
CA LYS A 179 18.08 -13.25 1.01
C LYS A 179 17.29 -13.70 2.25
N LYS A 180 17.95 -13.89 3.40
CA LYS A 180 17.27 -14.33 4.65
C LYS A 180 16.18 -13.34 5.09
N LEU A 181 16.50 -12.04 5.09
CA LEU A 181 15.55 -10.99 5.45
C LEU A 181 14.45 -10.84 4.41
N ALA A 182 14.75 -11.07 3.13
CA ALA A 182 13.74 -11.06 2.07
C ALA A 182 12.70 -12.18 2.26
N TRP A 183 13.16 -13.41 2.51
CA TRP A 183 12.27 -14.55 2.78
C TRP A 183 11.46 -14.37 4.05
N LEU A 184 12.07 -13.84 5.12
CA LEU A 184 11.32 -13.49 6.32
C LEU A 184 10.20 -12.49 6.00
N ALA A 185 10.49 -11.42 5.26
CA ALA A 185 9.48 -10.44 4.87
C ALA A 185 8.35 -11.05 4.01
N TYR A 186 8.67 -12.00 3.11
CA TYR A 186 7.66 -12.74 2.35
C TYR A 186 6.77 -13.61 3.22
N VAL A 187 7.34 -14.35 4.17
CA VAL A 187 6.57 -15.18 5.11
C VAL A 187 5.65 -14.29 5.95
N VAL A 188 6.17 -13.19 6.50
CA VAL A 188 5.39 -12.23 7.30
C VAL A 188 4.28 -11.61 6.43
N ALA A 189 4.52 -11.31 5.15
CA ALA A 189 3.49 -10.84 4.24
C ALA A 189 2.35 -11.87 4.06
N CYS A 190 2.67 -13.15 3.90
CA CYS A 190 1.66 -14.22 3.81
C CYS A 190 0.85 -14.40 5.08
N LEU A 191 1.50 -14.35 6.24
CA LEU A 191 0.81 -14.43 7.55
C LEU A 191 -0.05 -13.19 7.83
N THR A 192 0.21 -12.08 7.15
CA THR A 192 -0.59 -10.86 7.22
C THR A 192 -1.82 -10.93 6.32
N HIS A 193 -1.66 -11.47 5.10
CA HIS A 193 -2.79 -11.64 4.19
C HIS A 193 -2.49 -12.67 3.11
N ALA A 194 -3.41 -13.63 2.92
CA ALA A 194 -3.27 -14.71 1.94
C ALA A 194 -3.02 -14.24 0.50
N SER A 195 -3.48 -13.05 0.09
CA SER A 195 -3.21 -12.54 -1.28
C SER A 195 -1.72 -12.34 -1.59
N ALA A 196 -0.87 -12.20 -0.56
CA ALA A 196 0.58 -12.12 -0.77
C ALA A 196 1.14 -13.40 -1.39
N LEU A 197 0.47 -14.55 -1.22
CA LEU A 197 0.84 -15.81 -1.89
C LEU A 197 0.85 -15.65 -3.40
N ILE A 198 -0.12 -14.93 -3.98
CA ILE A 198 -0.17 -14.69 -5.44
C ILE A 198 1.04 -13.87 -5.88
N LEU A 199 1.41 -12.84 -5.12
CA LEU A 199 2.58 -12.00 -5.41
C LEU A 199 3.88 -12.80 -5.31
N ILE A 200 4.00 -13.69 -4.33
CA ILE A 200 5.13 -14.60 -4.19
C ILE A 200 5.16 -15.63 -5.31
N ALA A 201 4.02 -16.18 -5.73
CA ALA A 201 3.94 -17.09 -6.86
C ALA A 201 4.43 -16.40 -8.15
N ILE A 202 4.01 -15.15 -8.40
CA ILE A 202 4.51 -14.32 -9.51
C ILE A 202 6.04 -14.13 -9.38
N ARG A 203 6.55 -13.87 -8.18
CA ARG A 203 8.00 -13.73 -7.92
C ARG A 203 8.77 -15.03 -8.19
N LEU A 204 8.23 -16.18 -7.81
CA LEU A 204 8.83 -17.49 -8.05
C LEU A 204 8.85 -17.82 -9.54
N LEU A 205 7.74 -17.58 -10.23
CA LEU A 205 7.65 -17.71 -11.69
C LEU A 205 8.68 -16.81 -12.38
N SER A 206 8.87 -15.57 -11.90
CA SER A 206 9.86 -14.66 -12.49
C SER A 206 11.30 -15.16 -12.38
N LEU A 207 11.64 -15.98 -11.37
CA LEU A 207 12.96 -16.63 -11.29
C LEU A 207 13.21 -17.59 -12.46
N ILE A 208 12.20 -18.36 -12.83
CA ILE A 208 12.28 -19.39 -13.86
C ILE A 208 12.39 -18.73 -15.24
N ILE A 209 11.56 -17.71 -15.47
CA ILE A 209 11.40 -17.02 -16.75
C ILE A 209 12.63 -16.16 -17.10
N ARG A 210 13.23 -15.51 -16.11
CA ARG A 210 14.31 -14.51 -16.31
C ARG A 210 15.54 -15.06 -17.05
N LYS A 211 15.73 -16.38 -17.10
CA LYS A 211 16.89 -17.00 -17.75
C LYS A 211 16.70 -17.29 -19.25
N ARG A 212 15.47 -17.33 -19.79
CA ARG A 212 15.22 -17.92 -21.13
C ARG A 212 14.09 -17.31 -21.96
N ALA A 213 13.30 -16.36 -21.44
CA ALA A 213 12.08 -15.91 -22.12
C ALA A 213 12.18 -14.54 -22.78
N THR A 214 11.58 -14.41 -23.97
CA THR A 214 11.32 -13.13 -24.64
C THR A 214 10.11 -12.44 -23.98
N LEU A 215 10.01 -11.10 -24.10
CA LEU A 215 8.92 -10.32 -23.50
C LEU A 215 7.49 -10.83 -23.84
N PRO A 216 7.20 -11.29 -25.08
CA PRO A 216 5.90 -11.89 -25.41
C PRO A 216 5.63 -13.20 -24.64
N SER A 217 6.61 -14.08 -24.50
CA SER A 217 6.47 -15.33 -23.73
C SER A 217 6.21 -15.05 -22.25
N VAL A 218 6.80 -13.98 -21.71
CA VAL A 218 6.55 -13.51 -20.35
C VAL A 218 5.11 -13.01 -20.20
N ALA A 219 4.61 -12.23 -21.16
CA ALA A 219 3.23 -11.75 -21.15
C ALA A 219 2.24 -12.92 -21.20
N ILE A 220 2.39 -13.86 -22.14
CA ILE A 220 1.48 -15.02 -22.24
C ILE A 220 1.44 -15.81 -20.93
N LEU A 221 2.60 -16.08 -20.32
CA LEU A 221 2.66 -16.85 -19.07
C LEU A 221 1.96 -16.12 -17.91
N TYR A 222 2.16 -14.81 -17.75
CA TYR A 222 1.49 -14.07 -16.68
C TYR A 222 0.01 -13.82 -16.94
N MET A 223 -0.44 -13.95 -18.18
CA MET A 223 -1.87 -13.95 -18.54
C MET A 223 -2.48 -15.35 -18.39
N THR A 224 -1.68 -16.42 -18.27
CA THR A 224 -2.14 -17.82 -18.14
C THR A 224 -2.96 -18.13 -16.88
N PRO A 225 -2.80 -17.46 -15.72
CA PRO A 225 -3.69 -17.64 -14.57
C PRO A 225 -5.17 -17.48 -14.93
N VAL A 226 -5.50 -16.65 -15.93
CA VAL A 226 -6.85 -16.50 -16.48
C VAL A 226 -7.44 -17.83 -16.96
N LEU A 227 -6.63 -18.65 -17.61
CA LEU A 227 -7.03 -19.93 -18.18
C LEU A 227 -7.00 -21.05 -17.15
N LEU A 228 -6.16 -20.91 -16.12
CA LEU A 228 -5.99 -21.94 -15.08
C LEU A 228 -7.04 -21.85 -13.97
N VAL A 229 -7.61 -20.68 -13.70
CA VAL A 229 -8.62 -20.53 -12.64
C VAL A 229 -9.84 -21.44 -12.88
N PRO A 230 -10.49 -21.49 -14.06
CA PRO A 230 -11.60 -22.40 -14.32
C PRO A 230 -11.19 -23.88 -14.24
N PHE A 231 -9.97 -24.20 -14.66
CA PHE A 231 -9.41 -25.55 -14.54
C PHE A 231 -9.23 -25.96 -13.08
N ILE A 232 -8.72 -25.06 -12.24
CA ILE A 232 -8.59 -25.27 -10.78
C ILE A 232 -9.97 -25.46 -10.15
N PHE A 233 -10.99 -24.69 -10.55
CA PHE A 233 -12.37 -24.92 -10.12
C PHE A 233 -12.87 -26.31 -10.49
N GLY A 234 -12.65 -26.73 -11.74
CA GLY A 234 -13.04 -28.05 -12.20
C GLY A 234 -12.37 -29.16 -11.39
N VAL A 235 -11.05 -29.09 -11.19
CA VAL A 235 -10.31 -30.10 -10.44
C VAL A 235 -10.67 -30.12 -8.96
N LEU A 236 -10.68 -28.96 -8.29
CA LEU A 236 -11.00 -28.88 -6.86
C LEU A 236 -12.45 -29.29 -6.59
N GLY A 237 -13.40 -28.92 -7.47
CA GLY A 237 -14.80 -29.32 -7.36
C GLY A 237 -15.04 -30.83 -7.46
N HIS A 238 -14.08 -31.58 -8.01
CA HIS A 238 -14.11 -33.04 -8.03
C HIS A 238 -13.39 -33.70 -6.85
N LEU A 239 -12.59 -32.94 -6.08
CA LEU A 239 -11.90 -33.44 -4.89
C LEU A 239 -12.80 -33.23 -3.68
N ASN A 240 -13.63 -34.23 -3.35
CA ASN A 240 -14.47 -34.27 -2.14
C ASN A 240 -13.63 -34.39 -0.85
N LEU A 241 -12.69 -33.47 -0.62
CA LEU A 241 -11.84 -33.43 0.55
C LEU A 241 -12.40 -32.45 1.59
N PRO A 242 -12.40 -32.81 2.89
CA PRO A 242 -12.80 -31.90 3.96
C PRO A 242 -11.99 -30.60 3.91
N GLY A 243 -12.68 -29.45 3.92
CA GLY A 243 -12.07 -28.10 3.90
C GLY A 243 -11.84 -27.50 2.50
N ILE A 244 -12.00 -28.27 1.42
CA ILE A 244 -11.93 -27.72 0.04
C ILE A 244 -13.17 -26.88 -0.27
N GLU A 245 -14.34 -27.21 0.28
CA GLU A 245 -15.60 -26.49 0.03
C GLU A 245 -15.53 -25.00 0.37
N ASP A 246 -14.98 -24.62 1.53
CA ASP A 246 -14.80 -23.21 1.91
C ASP A 246 -13.81 -22.49 0.97
N THR A 247 -12.79 -23.22 0.50
CA THR A 247 -11.84 -22.70 -0.49
C THR A 247 -12.52 -22.46 -1.84
N ILE A 248 -13.35 -23.40 -2.31
CA ILE A 248 -14.13 -23.27 -3.56
C ILE A 248 -15.12 -22.12 -3.45
N LEU A 249 -15.84 -21.99 -2.33
CA LEU A 249 -16.77 -20.89 -2.08
C LEU A 249 -16.06 -19.53 -2.14
N LYS A 250 -14.94 -19.39 -1.42
CA LYS A 250 -14.11 -18.18 -1.46
C LYS A 250 -13.59 -17.88 -2.86
N LEU A 251 -13.03 -18.87 -3.54
CA LEU A 251 -12.56 -18.74 -4.93
C LEU A 251 -13.73 -18.30 -5.83
N GLY A 252 -14.92 -18.86 -5.60
CA GLY A 252 -16.18 -18.54 -6.29
C GLY A 252 -16.55 -17.07 -6.17
N PHE A 253 -16.41 -16.49 -4.98
CA PHE A 253 -16.53 -15.04 -4.80
C PHE A 253 -15.48 -14.27 -5.60
N TYR A 254 -14.22 -14.68 -5.63
CA TYR A 254 -13.17 -13.96 -6.39
C TYR A 254 -13.36 -14.00 -7.91
N VAL A 255 -14.06 -15.02 -8.41
CA VAL A 255 -14.33 -15.20 -9.84
C VAL A 255 -15.68 -14.67 -10.27
N GLY A 256 -16.71 -14.87 -9.46
CA GLY A 256 -18.09 -14.53 -9.74
C GLY A 256 -18.53 -13.18 -9.16
N ALA A 257 -17.79 -12.59 -8.22
CA ALA A 257 -18.14 -11.25 -7.74
C ALA A 257 -17.90 -10.24 -8.85
N SER A 258 -19.01 -9.67 -9.34
CA SER A 258 -19.01 -8.39 -10.00
C SER A 258 -18.75 -7.31 -8.95
N GLU A 259 -17.51 -7.20 -8.45
CA GLU A 259 -17.03 -5.87 -8.07
C GLU A 259 -17.33 -5.00 -9.30
N SER A 260 -18.00 -3.87 -9.10
CA SER A 260 -18.52 -3.07 -10.19
C SER A 260 -17.37 -2.64 -11.10
N SER A 261 -17.16 -3.42 -12.16
CA SER A 261 -16.32 -3.11 -13.32
C SER A 261 -16.81 -1.83 -14.02
N THR A 262 -17.93 -1.29 -13.57
CA THR A 262 -18.52 0.01 -13.91
C THR A 262 -18.01 1.17 -13.05
N SER A 263 -17.26 0.94 -11.96
CA SER A 263 -16.73 2.02 -11.13
C SER A 263 -15.62 2.79 -11.86
N TYR A 264 -15.69 4.12 -11.86
CA TYR A 264 -14.65 4.98 -12.43
C TYR A 264 -13.26 4.72 -11.85
N PHE A 265 -13.21 4.27 -10.58
CA PHE A 265 -11.98 3.90 -9.88
C PHE A 265 -11.25 2.71 -10.54
N PHE A 266 -12.00 1.69 -10.96
CA PHE A 266 -11.44 0.53 -11.65
C PHE A 266 -10.78 0.93 -12.97
N TRP A 267 -11.48 1.70 -13.80
CA TRP A 267 -10.96 2.16 -15.09
C TRP A 267 -9.75 3.07 -14.95
N PHE A 268 -9.74 3.95 -13.95
CA PHE A 268 -8.56 4.75 -13.65
C PHE A 268 -7.37 3.88 -13.22
N ASN A 269 -7.59 2.90 -12.35
CA ASN A 269 -6.54 1.99 -11.91
C ASN A 269 -5.96 1.19 -13.08
N LEU A 270 -6.80 0.76 -14.03
CA LEU A 270 -6.38 0.11 -15.25
C LEU A 270 -5.57 1.06 -16.15
N ALA A 271 -6.07 2.27 -16.41
CA ALA A 271 -5.36 3.27 -17.21
C ALA A 271 -3.99 3.62 -16.62
N PHE A 272 -3.94 3.88 -15.30
CA PHE A 272 -2.69 4.09 -14.57
C PHE A 272 -1.73 2.90 -14.80
N SER A 273 -2.23 1.68 -14.63
CA SER A 273 -1.42 0.46 -14.70
C SER A 273 -0.85 0.22 -16.10
N ILE A 274 -1.61 0.51 -17.15
CA ILE A 274 -1.14 0.47 -18.54
C ILE A 274 -0.03 1.50 -18.75
N ILE A 275 -0.23 2.74 -18.31
CA ILE A 275 0.79 3.80 -18.43
C ILE A 275 2.07 3.42 -17.65
N ALA A 276 1.91 2.93 -16.42
CA ALA A 276 3.01 2.46 -15.58
C ALA A 276 3.79 1.33 -16.27
N LEU A 277 3.09 0.35 -16.85
CA LEU A 277 3.69 -0.76 -17.60
C LEU A 277 4.52 -0.25 -18.78
N VAL A 278 3.97 0.67 -19.58
CA VAL A 278 4.70 1.29 -20.71
C VAL A 278 5.98 1.99 -20.23
N ILE A 279 5.88 2.79 -19.16
CA ILE A 279 7.06 3.48 -18.57
C ILE A 279 8.12 2.46 -18.12
N LEU A 280 7.71 1.37 -17.45
CA LEU A 280 8.63 0.33 -16.98
C LEU A 280 9.30 -0.43 -18.13
N ILE A 281 8.57 -0.72 -19.21
CA ILE A 281 9.13 -1.33 -20.42
C ILE A 281 10.15 -0.39 -21.06
N ILE A 282 9.81 0.90 -21.23
CA ILE A 282 10.76 1.90 -21.75
C ILE A 282 11.99 1.97 -20.86
N TYR A 283 11.81 2.01 -19.53
CA TYR A 283 12.93 1.99 -18.59
C TYR A 283 13.80 0.76 -18.79
N LYS A 284 13.20 -0.44 -18.89
CA LYS A 284 13.92 -1.71 -19.08
C LYS A 284 14.69 -1.75 -20.40
N LEU A 285 14.13 -1.21 -21.48
CA LEU A 285 14.79 -1.15 -22.79
C LEU A 285 15.93 -0.13 -22.84
N LYS A 286 15.90 0.92 -22.03
CA LYS A 286 16.90 2.00 -22.04
C LYS A 286 17.93 1.90 -20.91
N SER A 287 17.61 1.25 -19.81
CA SER A 287 18.52 1.03 -18.70
C SER A 287 19.49 -0.10 -19.03
N LYS A 288 20.80 0.15 -18.82
CA LYS A 288 21.82 -0.91 -18.88
C LYS A 288 21.76 -1.85 -17.67
N ASN A 289 21.08 -1.43 -16.59
CA ASN A 289 20.99 -2.18 -15.35
C ASN A 289 19.57 -2.74 -15.18
N GLY A 290 19.46 -4.07 -15.11
CA GLY A 290 18.22 -4.74 -14.73
C GLY A 290 17.97 -4.59 -13.22
N SER A 291 16.73 -4.26 -12.85
CA SER A 291 16.28 -4.19 -11.46
C SER A 291 15.25 -5.27 -11.21
N LEU A 292 15.44 -6.10 -10.19
CA LEU A 292 14.46 -7.14 -9.82
C LEU A 292 13.09 -6.52 -9.53
N LEU A 293 13.08 -5.33 -8.92
CA LEU A 293 11.86 -4.60 -8.60
C LEU A 293 11.09 -4.21 -9.88
N VAL A 294 11.79 -3.81 -10.94
CA VAL A 294 11.17 -3.48 -12.24
C VAL A 294 10.62 -4.75 -12.89
N ASP A 295 11.41 -5.83 -12.91
CA ASP A 295 11.02 -7.09 -13.53
C ASP A 295 9.76 -7.69 -12.89
N VAL A 296 9.71 -7.73 -11.55
CA VAL A 296 8.54 -8.25 -10.83
C VAL A 296 7.35 -7.30 -10.97
N ASN A 297 7.58 -5.99 -11.00
CA ASN A 297 6.47 -5.05 -11.19
C ASN A 297 5.81 -5.20 -12.57
N ILE A 298 6.61 -5.34 -13.64
CA ILE A 298 6.10 -5.66 -14.98
C ILE A 298 5.26 -6.94 -14.94
N ALA A 299 5.76 -7.99 -14.28
CA ALA A 299 5.05 -9.26 -14.15
C ALA A 299 3.70 -9.12 -13.42
N VAL A 300 3.67 -8.39 -12.29
CA VAL A 300 2.46 -8.13 -11.52
C VAL A 300 1.43 -7.33 -12.33
N LEU A 301 1.86 -6.30 -13.07
CA LEU A 301 0.96 -5.51 -13.92
C LEU A 301 0.40 -6.33 -15.08
N LEU A 302 1.23 -7.14 -15.75
CA LEU A 302 0.77 -8.05 -16.80
C LEU A 302 -0.23 -9.07 -16.25
N ALA A 303 0.05 -9.67 -15.10
CA ALA A 303 -0.87 -10.60 -14.45
C ALA A 303 -2.19 -9.92 -14.07
N GLY A 304 -2.15 -8.68 -13.56
CA GLY A 304 -3.35 -7.91 -13.25
C GLY A 304 -4.20 -7.59 -14.48
N ILE A 305 -3.57 -7.21 -15.60
CA ILE A 305 -4.26 -6.98 -16.88
C ILE A 305 -4.86 -8.29 -17.42
N GLY A 306 -4.18 -9.42 -17.24
CA GLY A 306 -4.74 -10.73 -17.61
C GLY A 306 -5.98 -11.05 -16.82
N CYS A 307 -5.89 -10.90 -15.51
CA CYS A 307 -6.97 -11.20 -14.59
C CYS A 307 -8.12 -10.17 -14.61
N LEU A 308 -8.27 -9.31 -15.63
CA LEU A 308 -9.40 -8.38 -15.73
C LEU A 308 -10.75 -9.09 -15.83
N VAL A 309 -10.78 -10.34 -16.32
CA VAL A 309 -11.98 -11.18 -16.29
C VAL A 309 -12.39 -11.62 -14.88
N TYR A 310 -11.49 -11.44 -13.90
CA TYR A 310 -11.72 -11.68 -12.47
C TYR A 310 -11.48 -10.36 -11.71
N PRO A 311 -12.48 -9.44 -11.70
CA PRO A 311 -12.28 -8.04 -11.31
C PRO A 311 -11.59 -7.85 -9.96
N VAL A 312 -11.89 -8.69 -8.97
CA VAL A 312 -11.29 -8.63 -7.64
C VAL A 312 -9.80 -9.00 -7.67
N ILE A 313 -9.43 -10.09 -8.36
CA ILE A 313 -8.03 -10.52 -8.48
C ILE A 313 -7.24 -9.53 -9.34
N GLY A 314 -7.80 -9.15 -10.49
CA GLY A 314 -7.23 -8.15 -11.39
C GLY A 314 -7.01 -6.83 -10.66
N GLY A 315 -8.05 -6.29 -10.02
CA GLY A 315 -8.00 -5.04 -9.25
C GLY A 315 -6.93 -5.06 -8.16
N ARG A 316 -6.82 -6.14 -7.39
CA ARG A 316 -5.76 -6.30 -6.38
C ARG A 316 -4.38 -6.34 -7.04
N LEU A 317 -4.17 -7.12 -8.09
CA LEU A 317 -2.86 -7.16 -8.76
C LEU A 317 -2.47 -5.81 -9.37
N LEU A 318 -3.42 -5.08 -9.97
CA LEU A 318 -3.20 -3.72 -10.46
C LEU A 318 -2.81 -2.77 -9.32
N THR A 319 -3.51 -2.81 -8.19
CA THR A 319 -3.15 -2.00 -7.00
C THR A 319 -1.75 -2.32 -6.49
N ALA A 320 -1.38 -3.59 -6.36
CA ALA A 320 -0.03 -3.99 -5.97
C ALA A 320 1.01 -3.48 -6.99
N GLY A 321 0.76 -3.66 -8.29
CA GLY A 321 1.63 -3.16 -9.35
C GLY A 321 1.81 -1.64 -9.30
N ARG A 322 0.76 -0.89 -8.95
CA ARG A 322 0.84 0.56 -8.75
C ARG A 322 1.73 0.92 -7.57
N TYR A 323 1.58 0.27 -6.43
CA TYR A 323 2.46 0.50 -5.28
C TYR A 323 3.92 0.20 -5.62
N LEU A 324 4.19 -0.94 -6.29
CA LEU A 324 5.53 -1.26 -6.78
C LEU A 324 6.04 -0.24 -7.80
N PHE A 325 5.19 0.31 -8.66
CA PHE A 325 5.55 1.36 -9.62
C PHE A 325 6.04 2.62 -8.92
N LEU A 326 5.36 3.05 -7.85
CA LEU A 326 5.78 4.22 -7.07
C LEU A 326 7.19 4.05 -6.48
N LEU A 327 7.57 2.82 -6.12
CA LEU A 327 8.93 2.51 -5.64
C LEU A 327 10.01 2.58 -6.74
N ASN A 328 9.61 2.46 -8.00
CA ASN A 328 10.51 2.59 -9.15
C ASN A 328 10.68 4.04 -9.62
N ILE A 329 9.92 5.00 -9.10
CA ILE A 329 9.98 6.43 -9.49
C ILE A 329 11.41 7.01 -9.37
N PRO A 330 12.19 6.76 -8.30
CA PRO A 330 13.58 7.22 -8.26
C PRO A 330 14.44 6.76 -9.44
N LEU A 331 14.26 5.51 -9.88
CA LEU A 331 14.98 4.93 -11.03
C LEU A 331 14.53 5.57 -12.34
N ILE A 332 13.21 5.75 -12.51
CA ILE A 332 12.59 6.36 -13.69
C ILE A 332 13.05 7.83 -13.82
N LEU A 333 13.01 8.60 -12.73
CA LEU A 333 13.50 9.99 -12.71
C LEU A 333 15.00 10.07 -12.98
N ALA A 334 15.80 9.12 -12.48
CA ALA A 334 17.23 9.07 -12.80
C ALA A 334 17.45 8.91 -14.31
N LEU A 335 16.68 8.03 -14.97
CA LEU A 335 16.76 7.80 -16.40
C LEU A 335 16.30 9.03 -17.21
N PHE A 336 15.12 9.59 -16.91
CA PHE A 336 14.53 10.69 -17.68
C PHE A 336 15.35 11.98 -17.59
N TYR A 337 15.96 12.24 -16.43
CA TYR A 337 16.77 13.43 -16.20
C TYR A 337 18.27 13.20 -16.34
N SER A 338 18.69 12.04 -16.87
CA SER A 338 20.11 11.82 -17.21
C SER A 338 20.47 12.63 -18.46
N GLY A 339 21.42 13.56 -18.34
CA GLY A 339 21.91 14.35 -19.48
C GLY A 339 21.01 15.52 -19.94
N ALA A 340 20.03 15.95 -19.14
CA ALA A 340 19.15 17.09 -19.49
C ALA A 340 19.89 18.42 -19.78
N GLY A 341 21.12 18.58 -19.30
CA GLY A 341 21.96 19.76 -19.59
C GLY A 341 22.72 19.73 -20.93
N LYS A 342 22.61 18.65 -21.72
CA LYS A 342 23.32 18.51 -23.01
C LYS A 342 22.44 18.67 -24.25
N TYR A 343 21.13 18.79 -24.08
CA TYR A 343 20.17 18.80 -25.18
C TYR A 343 19.50 20.17 -25.26
N SER A 344 19.46 20.78 -26.46
CA SER A 344 18.54 21.89 -26.71
C SER A 344 17.11 21.37 -26.63
N LEU A 345 16.13 22.22 -26.31
CA LEU A 345 14.71 21.85 -26.21
C LEU A 345 14.17 21.08 -27.43
N ARG A 346 14.72 21.32 -28.63
CA ARG A 346 14.36 20.60 -29.87
C ARG A 346 14.93 19.17 -29.98
N SER A 347 15.88 18.81 -29.13
CA SER A 347 16.60 17.52 -29.17
C SER A 347 16.25 16.56 -28.04
N ILE A 348 15.23 16.87 -27.23
CA ILE A 348 14.74 15.96 -26.19
C ILE A 348 14.08 14.75 -26.88
N PRO A 349 14.54 13.52 -26.63
CA PRO A 349 13.92 12.33 -27.19
C PRO A 349 12.43 12.22 -26.81
N LEU A 350 11.58 11.88 -27.78
CA LEU A 350 10.12 11.78 -27.61
C LEU A 350 9.70 10.95 -26.37
N TRP A 351 10.41 9.86 -26.10
CA TRP A 351 10.12 8.97 -24.96
C TRP A 351 10.30 9.65 -23.58
N ARG A 352 11.17 10.68 -23.48
CA ARG A 352 11.32 11.46 -22.24
C ARG A 352 10.15 12.41 -22.05
N SER A 353 9.74 13.11 -23.11
CA SER A 353 8.57 13.98 -23.09
C SER A 353 7.31 13.18 -22.76
N PHE A 354 7.13 12.03 -23.39
CA PHE A 354 6.06 11.08 -23.04
C PHE A 354 6.11 10.68 -21.57
N GLY A 355 7.27 10.28 -21.06
CA GLY A 355 7.43 9.89 -19.66
C GLY A 355 7.05 10.98 -18.65
N VAL A 356 7.39 12.24 -18.94
CA VAL A 356 7.00 13.39 -18.09
C VAL A 356 5.49 13.63 -18.14
N VAL A 357 4.90 13.68 -19.35
CA VAL A 357 3.44 13.88 -19.53
C VAL A 357 2.65 12.75 -18.85
N ALA A 358 3.11 11.51 -19.01
CA ALA A 358 2.52 10.34 -18.38
C ALA A 358 2.57 10.40 -16.84
N LEU A 359 3.69 10.87 -16.27
CA LEU A 359 3.79 11.09 -14.81
C LEU A 359 2.86 12.21 -14.34
N ILE A 360 2.70 13.29 -15.11
CA ILE A 360 1.74 14.35 -14.79
C ILE A 360 0.33 13.78 -14.75
N PHE A 361 -0.08 13.02 -15.77
CA PHE A 361 -1.39 12.37 -15.83
C PHE A 361 -1.62 11.43 -14.62
N ILE A 362 -0.62 10.61 -14.29
CA ILE A 362 -0.65 9.73 -13.12
C ILE A 362 -0.89 10.51 -11.83
N VAL A 363 -0.16 11.61 -11.62
CA VAL A 363 -0.26 12.43 -10.41
C VAL A 363 -1.60 13.16 -10.34
N THR A 364 -1.99 13.87 -11.41
CA THR A 364 -3.24 14.64 -11.41
C THR A 364 -4.46 13.74 -11.27
N GLY A 365 -4.48 12.61 -11.98
CA GLY A 365 -5.53 11.60 -11.83
C GLY A 365 -5.57 11.03 -10.42
N SER A 366 -4.42 10.70 -9.83
CA SER A 366 -4.40 10.15 -8.46
C SER A 366 -4.90 11.13 -7.42
N ILE A 367 -4.57 12.42 -7.54
CA ILE A 367 -5.10 13.48 -6.67
C ILE A 367 -6.61 13.58 -6.82
N PHE A 368 -7.11 13.66 -8.07
CA PHE A 368 -8.55 13.75 -8.33
C PHE A 368 -9.32 12.57 -7.72
N PHE A 369 -8.85 11.34 -7.93
CA PHE A 369 -9.50 10.15 -7.38
C PHE A 369 -9.39 10.05 -5.87
N GLN A 370 -8.30 10.51 -5.26
CA GLN A 370 -8.20 10.58 -3.80
C GLN A 370 -9.18 11.60 -3.21
N ILE A 371 -9.29 12.79 -3.80
CA ILE A 371 -10.26 13.80 -3.38
C ILE A 371 -11.69 13.25 -3.53
N TYR A 372 -12.00 12.63 -4.68
CA TYR A 372 -13.30 12.00 -4.91
C TYR A 372 -13.59 10.89 -3.88
N SER A 373 -12.61 10.03 -3.62
CA SER A 373 -12.76 8.95 -2.62
C SER A 373 -12.99 9.52 -1.23
N LEU A 374 -12.25 10.58 -0.84
CA LEU A 374 -12.42 11.25 0.46
C LEU A 374 -13.74 12.01 0.57
N ALA A 375 -14.26 12.58 -0.53
CA ALA A 375 -15.55 13.27 -0.55
C ALA A 375 -16.74 12.31 -0.38
N GLY A 376 -16.56 11.03 -0.74
CA GLY A 376 -17.53 9.98 -0.46
C GLY A 376 -17.40 9.37 0.94
N LEU A 377 -16.45 9.84 1.75
CA LEU A 377 -16.29 9.42 3.14
C LEU A 377 -16.90 10.49 4.04
N ASP A 378 -17.84 10.11 4.92
CA ASP A 378 -18.28 10.97 6.02
C ASP A 378 -17.11 11.14 6.99
N ILE A 379 -16.38 12.25 6.88
CA ILE A 379 -15.35 12.61 7.84
C ILE A 379 -15.96 13.60 8.83
N ASP A 380 -16.53 13.06 9.90
CA ASP A 380 -17.23 13.82 10.94
C ASP A 380 -16.25 14.52 11.90
N TRP A 381 -15.52 15.50 11.37
CA TRP A 381 -14.53 16.27 12.11
C TRP A 381 -15.13 17.05 13.28
N ALA A 382 -16.38 17.51 13.13
CA ALA A 382 -17.06 18.30 14.14
C ALA A 382 -17.30 17.47 15.41
N ASN A 383 -17.78 16.23 15.26
CA ASN A 383 -18.03 15.35 16.40
C ASN A 383 -16.73 14.75 16.97
N ALA A 384 -15.70 14.49 16.16
CA ALA A 384 -14.41 14.00 16.68
C ALA A 384 -13.71 15.02 17.59
N ILE A 385 -13.75 16.31 17.24
CA ILE A 385 -13.20 17.38 18.08
C ILE A 385 -14.04 17.51 19.36
N LEU A 386 -15.37 17.54 19.27
CA LEU A 386 -16.26 17.63 20.43
C LEU A 386 -16.10 16.43 21.39
N ASN A 387 -16.04 15.20 20.87
CA ASN A 387 -15.82 13.99 21.67
C ASN A 387 -14.42 13.93 22.30
N SER A 388 -13.41 14.56 21.67
CA SER A 388 -12.07 14.67 22.27
C SER A 388 -12.00 15.71 23.41
N PHE A 389 -12.98 16.62 23.49
CA PHE A 389 -13.14 17.58 24.58
C PHE A 389 -14.15 17.12 25.65
N GLU A 390 -15.00 16.14 25.37
CA GLU A 390 -15.76 15.40 26.38
C GLU A 390 -14.84 14.43 27.15
N LEU A 391 -13.97 15.03 27.98
CA LEU A 391 -13.47 14.37 29.17
C LEU A 391 -14.67 13.93 30.01
N ASP A 392 -15.01 12.66 29.90
CA ASP A 392 -15.72 11.82 30.86
C ASP A 392 -16.49 12.61 31.95
N GLN A 393 -17.63 13.22 31.58
CA GLN A 393 -18.49 13.90 32.55
C GLN A 393 -19.02 12.94 33.63
N SER A 394 -18.85 11.63 33.48
CA SER A 394 -19.15 10.64 34.53
C SER A 394 -18.15 10.67 35.71
N LYS A 395 -17.05 11.44 35.61
CA LYS A 395 -16.08 11.68 36.70
C LYS A 395 -16.18 13.06 37.36
N ILE A 396 -17.13 13.91 36.96
CA ILE A 396 -17.44 15.12 37.72
C ILE A 396 -18.31 14.70 38.90
N ILE A 397 -17.66 14.46 40.04
CA ILE A 397 -18.29 14.31 41.35
C ILE A 397 -19.19 15.51 41.57
N THR A 398 -20.49 15.27 41.67
CA THR A 398 -21.51 16.24 42.08
C THR A 398 -21.20 16.72 43.49
N LEU A 399 -20.62 17.92 43.60
CA LEU A 399 -20.52 18.68 44.86
C LEU A 399 -21.83 19.45 45.13
N GLU A 400 -22.97 18.76 45.12
CA GLU A 400 -24.26 19.30 45.59
C GLU A 400 -24.62 18.83 47.01
N GLY A 401 -23.60 18.55 47.81
CA GLY A 401 -23.72 18.06 49.19
C GLY A 401 -23.34 19.05 50.29
N LEU A 402 -23.20 20.35 49.99
CA LEU A 402 -22.89 21.36 51.02
C LEU A 402 -23.81 22.58 50.87
N LYS A 403 -24.93 22.51 51.60
CA LYS A 403 -25.70 23.68 52.04
C LYS A 403 -24.91 24.47 53.10
N PRO A 404 -25.07 25.80 53.19
CA PRO A 404 -25.11 26.47 54.48
C PRO A 404 -26.41 26.15 55.23
#